data_AF-A0AAW2YAC5-F1
#
_entry.id   AF-A0AAW2YAC5-F1
#
_cell.length_a   1.000
_cell.length_b   1.000
_cell.length_c   1.000
_cell.angle_alpha   90.00
_cell.angle_beta   90.00
_cell.angle_gamma   90.00
#
_symmetry.space_group_name_H-M   'P 1'
#
loop_
_entity.id
_entity.type
_entity.pdbx_description
1 polymer ?
#
loop_
_entity_poly.entity_id
_entity_poly.type
_entity_poly.pdbx_seq_one_letter_code
_entity_poly.pdbx_strand_id
1 'polypeptide(L)'
;MARKRKRVPEVLWRLFHHRARSLAETILVLVPPLPATASGCRCKGRRCLSCSGEKAMSLLVRPDDPSDYHKLLTGCFVVVSEDAPPFPVFDPHCRWSQCEVRSCL
;
A
#
# COMPACT_ATOMS: atom_id res chain seq x y z
N MET A 1 17.26 -15.95 5.08
CA MET A 1 16.23 -16.75 4.36
C MET A 1 15.38 -15.80 3.51
N ALA A 2 15.57 -15.77 2.20
CA ALA A 2 14.73 -14.96 1.32
C ALA A 2 13.31 -15.56 1.32
N ARG A 3 12.34 -14.86 1.91
CA ARG A 3 10.94 -15.28 1.88
C ARG A 3 10.51 -15.32 0.41
N LYS A 4 10.16 -16.50 -0.10
CA LYS A 4 9.62 -16.67 -1.45
C LYS A 4 8.38 -15.77 -1.54
N ARG A 5 8.43 -14.73 -2.37
CA ARG A 5 7.23 -13.94 -2.70
C ARG A 5 6.20 -14.92 -3.24
N LYS A 6 5.03 -15.01 -2.59
CA LYS A 6 3.93 -15.84 -3.10
C LYS A 6 3.55 -15.29 -4.47
N ARG A 7 3.63 -16.13 -5.50
CA ARG A 7 3.19 -15.74 -6.84
C ARG A 7 1.68 -15.53 -6.83
N VAL A 8 1.24 -14.59 -7.66
CA VAL A 8 -0.19 -14.37 -7.93
C VAL A 8 -0.80 -15.70 -8.38
N PRO A 9 -1.95 -16.11 -7.80
CA PRO A 9 -2.67 -17.31 -8.24
C PRO A 9 -2.93 -17.27 -9.74
N GLU A 10 -2.75 -18.41 -10.43
CA GLU A 10 -2.83 -18.45 -11.89
C GLU A 10 -4.16 -17.93 -12.43
N VAL A 11 -5.27 -18.19 -11.74
CA VAL A 11 -6.60 -17.69 -12.15
C VAL A 11 -6.63 -16.17 -12.21
N LEU A 12 -6.08 -15.49 -11.20
CA LEU A 12 -6.02 -14.02 -11.17
C LEU A 12 -5.04 -13.49 -12.21
N TRP A 13 -3.92 -14.18 -12.41
CA TRP A 13 -2.94 -13.81 -13.42
C TRP A 13 -3.50 -13.93 -14.84
N ARG A 14 -4.29 -14.96 -15.14
CA ARG A 14 -4.90 -15.14 -16.46
C ARG A 14 -5.97 -14.10 -16.78
N LEU A 15 -6.72 -13.64 -15.77
CA LEU A 15 -7.82 -12.69 -15.96
C LEU A 15 -7.36 -11.23 -15.90
N PHE A 16 -6.48 -10.91 -14.97
CA PHE A 16 -6.13 -9.52 -14.64
C PHE A 16 -4.65 -9.21 -14.90
N HIS A 17 -3.84 -10.22 -15.19
CA HIS A 17 -2.41 -10.08 -15.48
C HIS A 17 -1.70 -9.21 -14.42
N HIS A 18 -1.04 -8.15 -14.88
CA HIS A 18 -0.27 -7.19 -14.09
C HIS A 18 -1.11 -6.35 -13.11
N ARG A 19 -2.44 -6.41 -13.18
CA ARG A 19 -3.35 -5.72 -12.25
C ARG A 19 -3.59 -6.50 -10.96
N ALA A 20 -3.39 -7.82 -10.98
CA ALA A 20 -3.42 -8.63 -9.77
C ALA A 20 -2.08 -8.53 -9.05
N ARG A 21 -2.06 -7.87 -7.88
CA ARG A 21 -0.85 -7.63 -7.08
C ARG A 21 -1.06 -8.05 -5.64
N SER A 22 0.04 -8.25 -4.91
CA SER A 22 -0.06 -8.45 -3.46
C SER A 22 -0.67 -7.21 -2.80
N LEU A 23 -1.35 -7.38 -1.67
CA LEU A 23 -1.90 -6.24 -0.92
C LEU A 23 -0.82 -5.20 -0.60
N ALA A 24 0.39 -5.62 -0.24
CA ALA A 24 1.51 -4.72 -0.01
C ALA A 24 1.86 -3.86 -1.23
N GLU A 25 1.99 -4.48 -2.41
CA GLU A 25 2.28 -3.77 -3.65
C GLU A 25 1.13 -2.84 -4.05
N THR A 26 -0.11 -3.28 -3.88
CA THR A 26 -1.29 -2.46 -4.13
C THR A 26 -1.26 -1.22 -3.25
N ILE A 27 -1.04 -1.36 -1.94
CA ILE A 27 -0.92 -0.21 -1.04
C ILE A 27 0.14 0.78 -1.55
N LEU A 28 1.33 0.31 -1.91
CA LEU A 28 2.41 1.18 -2.39
C LEU A 28 2.06 1.93 -3.69
N VAL A 29 1.30 1.30 -4.59
CA VAL A 29 0.84 1.91 -5.85
C VAL A 29 -0.23 2.97 -5.60
N LEU A 30 -1.06 2.75 -4.58
CA LEU A 30 -2.15 3.65 -4.21
C LEU A 30 -1.68 4.84 -3.38
N VAL A 31 -0.53 4.73 -2.70
CA VAL A 31 0.06 5.88 -2.00
C VAL A 31 0.51 6.91 -3.05
N PRO A 32 -0.04 8.13 -3.05
CA PRO A 32 0.37 9.14 -4.00
C PRO A 32 1.85 9.49 -3.79
N PRO A 33 2.65 9.61 -4.87
CA PRO A 33 4.02 10.09 -4.76
C PRO A 33 3.99 11.51 -4.22
N LEU A 34 4.88 11.84 -3.27
CA LEU A 34 5.03 13.25 -2.88
C LEU A 34 5.52 14.05 -4.09
N PRO A 35 4.98 15.27 -4.33
CA PRO A 35 5.55 16.17 -5.33
C PRO A 35 7.05 16.39 -5.04
N ALA A 36 7.85 16.43 -6.10
CA ALA A 36 9.31 16.42 -6.09
C ALA A 36 9.99 17.57 -5.31
N THR A 37 9.22 18.52 -4.78
CA THR A 37 9.70 19.55 -3.88
C THR A 37 9.72 18.99 -2.44
N ALA A 38 10.91 18.60 -2.00
CA ALA A 38 11.20 18.04 -0.68
C ALA A 38 10.78 18.93 0.53
N SER A 39 10.17 20.10 0.30
CA SER A 39 9.58 20.98 1.30
C SER A 39 8.20 20.53 1.82
N GLY A 40 7.53 19.56 1.17
CA GLY A 40 6.17 19.11 1.56
C GLY A 40 6.09 17.93 2.55
N CYS A 41 7.17 17.17 2.77
CA CYS A 41 7.10 15.99 3.65
C CYS A 41 7.14 16.37 5.12
N ARG A 42 6.03 16.15 5.84
CA ARG A 42 5.96 16.33 7.31
C ARG A 42 6.69 15.24 8.09
N CYS A 43 7.39 14.33 7.42
CA CYS A 43 8.10 13.20 8.01
C CYS A 43 9.34 13.58 8.83
N LYS A 44 9.78 14.85 8.82
CA LYS A 44 10.94 15.36 9.60
C LYS A 44 12.20 14.47 9.48
N GLY A 45 12.48 13.95 8.29
CA GLY A 45 13.61 13.06 8.03
C GLY A 45 13.46 11.60 8.49
N ARG A 46 12.36 11.23 9.17
CA ARG A 46 12.12 9.86 9.68
C ARG A 46 11.72 8.84 8.60
N ARG A 47 11.56 9.29 7.35
CA ARG A 47 11.06 8.54 6.18
C ARG A 47 9.60 8.07 6.36
N CYS A 48 8.79 8.22 5.33
CA CYS A 48 7.39 7.75 5.30
C CYS A 48 7.11 6.98 4.01
N LEU A 49 5.97 6.28 3.94
CA LEU A 49 5.60 5.48 2.76
C LEU A 49 5.68 6.28 1.45
N SER A 50 5.32 7.56 1.51
CA SER A 50 5.24 8.42 0.34
C SER A 50 6.57 9.06 -0.09
N CYS A 51 7.57 9.21 0.81
CA CYS A 51 8.88 9.80 0.49
C CYS A 51 10.03 8.79 0.47
N SER A 52 9.76 7.52 0.80
CA SER A 52 10.79 6.48 0.92
C SER A 52 11.14 5.81 -0.40
N GLY A 53 10.40 6.10 -1.49
CA GLY A 53 10.59 5.47 -2.80
C GLY A 53 10.65 3.95 -2.68
N GLU A 54 11.71 3.34 -3.23
CA GLU A 54 11.93 1.89 -3.20
C GLU A 54 12.01 1.29 -1.79
N LYS A 55 12.31 2.11 -0.76
CA LYS A 55 12.38 1.66 0.64
C LYS A 55 11.00 1.61 1.31
N ALA A 56 9.94 2.09 0.67
CA ALA A 56 8.59 2.10 1.26
C ALA A 56 8.10 0.71 1.64
N MET A 57 8.47 -0.34 0.89
CA MET A 57 8.15 -1.73 1.23
C MET A 57 8.69 -2.15 2.61
N SER A 58 9.90 -1.69 2.97
CA SER A 58 10.50 -2.00 4.27
C SER A 58 9.85 -1.26 5.45
N LEU A 59 9.13 -0.16 5.17
CA LEU A 59 8.32 0.53 6.16
C LEU A 59 6.96 -0.13 6.35
N LEU A 60 6.40 -0.70 5.27
CA LEU A 60 5.12 -1.41 5.28
C LEU A 60 5.24 -2.83 5.83
N VAL A 61 6.37 -3.50 5.59
CA VAL A 61 6.62 -4.88 5.98
C VAL A 61 7.94 -4.93 6.76
N ARG A 62 7.87 -4.77 8.08
CA ARG A 62 9.03 -4.81 8.97
C ARG A 62 9.37 -6.24 9.36
N PRO A 63 10.66 -6.54 9.67
CA PRO A 63 11.06 -7.88 10.08
C PRO A 63 10.38 -8.37 11.36
N ASP A 64 10.06 -7.43 12.26
CA ASP A 64 9.49 -7.69 13.59
C ASP A 64 7.95 -7.72 13.58
N ASP A 65 7.32 -7.51 12.42
CA ASP A 65 5.86 -7.54 12.33
C ASP A 65 5.32 -8.96 12.59
N PRO A 66 4.09 -9.09 13.14
CA PRO A 66 3.47 -10.39 13.36
C PRO A 66 3.41 -11.23 12.09
N SER A 67 3.59 -12.55 12.22
CA SER A 67 3.59 -13.45 11.06
C SER A 67 2.30 -13.38 10.24
N ASP A 68 1.17 -13.16 10.91
CA ASP A 68 -0.13 -13.08 10.23
C ASP A 68 -0.31 -11.77 9.46
N TYR A 69 0.29 -10.68 9.95
CA TYR A 69 0.38 -9.42 9.20
C TYR A 69 1.20 -9.60 7.91
N HIS A 70 2.35 -10.28 8.00
CA HIS A 70 3.13 -10.63 6.81
C HIS A 70 2.33 -11.49 5.82
N LYS A 71 1.59 -12.50 6.31
CA LYS A 71 0.77 -13.37 5.46
C LYS A 71 -0.34 -12.58 4.78
N LEU A 72 -0.99 -11.65 5.49
CA LEU A 72 -2.02 -10.77 4.93
C LEU A 72 -1.43 -9.92 3.79
N LEU A 73 -0.34 -9.22 4.07
CA LEU A 73 0.26 -8.28 3.11
C LEU A 73 0.86 -8.96 1.87
N THR A 74 1.46 -10.14 2.04
CA THR A 74 2.17 -10.83 0.94
C THR A 74 1.40 -12.00 0.34
N GLY A 75 0.32 -12.44 0.98
CA GLY A 75 -0.47 -13.60 0.58
C GLY A 75 -1.90 -13.28 0.15
N CYS A 76 -2.39 -12.06 0.41
CA CYS A 76 -3.63 -11.57 -0.19
C CYS A 76 -3.34 -10.84 -1.49
N PHE A 77 -4.20 -11.06 -2.48
CA PHE A 77 -4.09 -10.47 -3.80
C PHE A 77 -5.28 -9.56 -4.05
N VAL A 78 -4.99 -8.38 -4.57
CA VAL A 78 -5.98 -7.34 -4.85
C VAL A 78 -5.89 -6.96 -6.32
N VAL A 79 -7.06 -6.75 -6.92
CA VAL A 79 -7.22 -6.20 -8.26
C VAL A 79 -7.97 -4.89 -8.10
N VAL A 80 -7.36 -3.78 -8.51
CA VAL A 80 -8.02 -2.47 -8.54
C VAL A 80 -8.70 -2.33 -9.90
N SER A 81 -9.98 -1.94 -9.91
CA SER A 81 -10.70 -1.67 -11.17
C SER A 81 -10.08 -0.45 -11.87
N GLU A 82 -10.11 -0.41 -13.20
CA GLU A 82 -9.76 0.81 -13.94
C GLU A 82 -10.84 1.89 -13.76
N ASP A 83 -12.08 1.45 -13.55
CA ASP A 83 -13.22 2.32 -13.24
C ASP A 83 -13.30 2.68 -11.74
N ALA A 84 -12.30 2.29 -10.93
CA ALA A 84 -12.30 2.64 -9.52
C ALA A 84 -12.13 4.17 -9.40
N PRO A 85 -12.93 4.83 -8.54
CA PRO A 85 -12.74 6.25 -8.29
C PRO A 85 -11.31 6.49 -7.76
N PRO A 86 -10.70 7.64 -8.08
CA PRO A 86 -9.41 7.98 -7.50
C PRO A 86 -9.52 8.00 -5.97
N PHE A 87 -8.43 7.63 -5.31
CA PHE A 87 -8.42 7.62 -3.84
C PHE A 87 -8.72 9.03 -3.33
N PRO A 88 -9.67 9.17 -2.38
CA PRO A 88 -9.93 10.45 -1.77
C PRO A 88 -8.62 10.97 -1.19
N VAL A 89 -8.34 12.25 -1.42
CA VAL A 89 -7.16 12.89 -0.87
C VAL A 89 -7.24 12.77 0.64
N PHE A 90 -6.29 12.05 1.23
CA PHE A 90 -6.18 11.97 2.68
C PHE A 90 -5.82 13.37 3.19
N ASP A 91 -6.78 14.05 3.83
CA ASP A 91 -6.51 15.29 4.53
C ASP A 91 -6.03 14.96 5.96
N PRO A 92 -4.73 15.14 6.28
CA PRO A 92 -4.22 14.90 7.62
C PRO A 92 -4.80 15.85 8.68
N HIS A 93 -5.54 16.89 8.28
CA HIS A 93 -6.27 17.78 9.18
C HIS A 93 -7.67 17.25 9.53
N CYS A 94 -8.21 16.30 8.76
CA CYS A 94 -9.41 15.57 9.10
C CYS A 94 -9.06 14.50 10.15
N ARG A 95 -9.44 14.74 11.41
CA ARG A 95 -9.30 13.77 12.51
C ARG A 95 -10.43 12.74 12.51
N TRP A 96 -10.68 12.09 11.38
CA TRP A 96 -11.69 11.06 11.31
C TRP A 96 -11.31 9.90 12.24
N SER A 97 -12.25 9.53 13.11
CA SER A 97 -12.21 8.26 13.81
C SER A 97 -12.26 7.10 12.82
N GLN A 98 -11.78 5.91 13.21
CA GLN A 98 -11.88 4.73 12.35
C GLN A 98 -13.33 4.42 11.92
N CYS A 99 -14.31 4.75 12.76
CA CYS A 99 -15.73 4.61 12.45
C CYS A 99 -16.18 5.56 11.33
N GLU A 100 -15.66 6.78 11.31
CA GLU A 100 -15.95 7.77 10.26
C GLU A 100 -15.27 7.37 8.94
N VAL A 101 -14.03 6.90 8.99
CA VAL A 101 -13.33 6.37 7.79
C VAL A 101 -14.09 5.20 7.19
N ARG A 102 -14.63 4.30 8.02
CA ARG A 102 -15.37 3.11 7.58
C ARG A 102 -16.74 3.45 6.98
N SER A 103 -17.34 4.58 7.34
CA SER A 103 -18.68 4.96 6.87
C SER A 103 -18.68 5.69 5.52
N CYS A 104 -17.50 6.03 4.98
CA CYS A 104 -17.34 6.78 3.72
C CYS A 104 -16.78 5.93 2.56
N LEU A 105 -16.53 4.63 2.78
CA LEU A 105 -16.12 3.63 1.78
C LEU A 105 -17.28 2.69 1.49
#